data_AF-A0A2D9J0I2-F1
#
_entry.id   AF-A0A2D9J0I2-F1
#
_cell.length_a   1.000
_cell.length_b   1.000
_cell.length_c   1.000
_cell.angle_alpha   90.00
_cell.angle_beta   90.00
_cell.angle_gamma   90.00
#
_symmetry.space_group_name_H-M   'P 1'
#
loop_
_entity.id
_entity.type
_entity.pdbx_description
1 polymer ?
#
loop_
_entity_poly.entity_id
_entity_poly.type
_entity_poly.pdbx_seq_one_letter_code
_entity_poly.pdbx_strand_id
1 'polypeptide(L)' 'MSDRWHILGVGSIGGLFAHRLNAGGADVRLLSRDATESHR' A
#
# COMPACT_ATOMS: atom_id res chain seq x y z
N MET A 1 8.73 8.91 16.01
CA MET A 1 7.58 8.01 15.77
C MET A 1 7.56 7.74 14.27
N SER A 2 7.72 6.49 13.84
CA SER A 2 7.58 6.15 12.42
C SER A 2 6.11 5.82 12.17
N ASP A 3 5.35 6.82 11.71
CA ASP A 3 3.94 6.66 11.34
C ASP A 3 3.85 5.91 9.99
N ARG A 4 4.01 4.59 10.06
CA ARG A 4 3.89 3.70 8.90
C ARG A 4 2.42 3.40 8.62
N TRP A 5 1.97 3.76 7.42
CA TRP A 5 0.59 3.59 6.97
C TRP A 5 0.38 2.20 6.39
N HIS A 6 -0.62 1.48 6.90
CA HIS A 6 -0.96 0.15 6.40
C HIS A 6 -2.21 0.23 5.53
N ILE A 7 -2.11 -0.22 4.28
CA ILE A 7 -3.23 -0.22 3.32
C ILE A 7 -3.66 -1.67 3.09
N LEU A 8 -4.89 -1.99 3.49
CA LEU A 8 -5.50 -3.30 3.27
C LEU A 8 -6.34 -3.27 1.98
N GLY A 9 -5.97 -4.10 1.00
CA GLY A 9 -6.70 -4.24 -0.27
C GLY A 9 -6.19 -3.34 -1.40
N VAL A 10 -5.12 -3.78 -2.08
CA VAL A 10 -4.47 -3.01 -3.16
C VAL A 10 -5.07 -3.35 -4.52
N GLY A 11 -6.33 -2.98 -4.71
CA GLY A 11 -6.94 -2.90 -6.05
C GLY A 11 -6.61 -1.56 -6.73
N SER A 12 -7.38 -1.19 -7.74
CA SER A 12 -7.21 0.08 -8.50
C SER A 12 -7.20 1.32 -7.60
N ILE A 13 -8.02 1.33 -6.55
CA ILE A 13 -8.14 2.46 -5.62
C ILE A 13 -7.03 2.40 -4.55
N GLY A 14 -6.85 1.25 -3.90
CA GLY A 14 -5.82 1.07 -2.86
C GLY A 14 -4.41 1.36 -3.37
N GLY A 15 -4.11 0.97 -4.61
CA GLY A 15 -2.83 1.27 -5.28
C GLY A 15 -2.63 2.77 -5.53
N LEU A 16 -3.67 3.50 -5.95
CA LEU A 16 -3.59 4.95 -6.14
C LEU A 16 -3.33 5.70 -4.84
N PHE A 17 -3.99 5.29 -3.74
CA PHE A 17 -3.74 5.87 -2.42
C PHE A 17 -2.33 5.57 -1.93
N ALA A 18 -1.86 4.33 -2.08
CA ALA A 18 -0.51 3.95 -1.72
C ALA A 18 0.54 4.78 -2.47
N HIS A 19 0.34 4.94 -3.79
CA HIS A 19 1.22 5.72 -4.64
C HIS A 19 1.28 7.19 -4.19
N ARG A 20 0.13 7.81 -3.92
CA ARG A 20 0.07 9.21 -3.48
C ARG A 20 0.68 9.44 -2.09
N LEU A 21 0.43 8.51 -1.16
CA LEU A 21 1.01 8.59 0.19
C LEU A 21 2.53 8.44 0.15
N ASN A 22 3.03 7.47 -0.62
CA ASN A 22 4.46 7.30 -0.82
C ASN A 22 5.09 8.52 -1.52
N ALA A 23 4.43 9.10 -2.54
CA ALA A 23 4.89 10.32 -3.20
C ALA A 23 4.94 11.53 -2.25
N GLY A 24 4.09 11.55 -1.21
CA GLY A 24 4.11 12.54 -0.14
C GLY A 24 5.15 12.28 0.96
N GLY A 25 5.99 11.24 0.82
CA GLY A 25 7.04 10.90 1.78
C GLY A 25 6.57 10.05 2.97
N ALA A 26 5.33 9.55 2.95
CA ALA A 26 4.86 8.62 3.97
C ALA A 26 5.40 7.21 3.73
N ASP A 27 5.80 6.51 4.79
CA ASP A 27 6.13 5.08 4.73
C ASP A 27 4.83 4.28 4.65
N VAL A 28 4.62 3.58 3.53
CA VAL A 28 3.40 2.82 3.25
C VAL A 28 3.73 1.33 3.16
N ARG A 29 2.94 0.52 3.87
CA ARG A 29 2.97 -0.94 3.77
C ARG A 29 1.64 -1.44 3.25
N LEU A 30 1.72 -2.19 2.16
CA LEU A 30 0.58 -2.83 1.53
C LEU A 30 0.32 -4.18 2.19
N LEU A 31 -0.94 -4.44 2.54
CA LEU A 31 -1.41 -5.70 3.09
C LEU A 31 -2.47 -6.27 2.14
N SER A 32 -2.25 -7.50 1.67
CA SER A 32 -3.26 -8.25 0.92
C SER A 32 -3.71 -9.44 1.76
N ARG A 33 -4.99 -9.79 1.66
CA ARG A 33 -5.58 -10.90 2.43
C ARG A 33 -5.14 -12.26 1.88
N ASP A 34 -4.85 -12.32 0.59
CA ASP A 34 -4.29 -13.48 -0.08
C ASP A 34 -2.80 -13.22 -0.34
N ALA A 35 -1.94 -13.94 0.38
CA ALA A 35 -0.52 -14.04 0.10
C ALA A 35 -0.25 -14.98 -1.09
N THR A 36 -1.11 -14.93 -2.12
CA THR A 36 -0.73 -15.38 -3.46
C THR A 36 -0.20 -14.15 -4.20
N GLU A 37 1.10 -13.95 -4.05
CA GLU A 37 1.87 -13.11 -4.96
C GLU A 37 1.49 -13.44 -6.40
N SER A 38 1.26 -12.44 -7.23
CA SER A 38 1.96 -12.44 -8.52
C SER A 38 2.14 -11.02 -9.00
N HIS A 39 3.36 -10.55 -8.76
CA HIS A 39 4.15 -9.75 -9.68
C HIS A 39 3.63 -9.86 -11.13
N ARG A 40 3.15 -8.75 -11.70
CA ARG A 40 3.12 -8.52 -13.14
C ARG A 40 3.34 -7.05 -13.42
#